data_AF-A0A964UK39-F1
#
_entry.id   AF-A0A964UK39-F1
#
_cell.length_a   1.000
_cell.length_b   1.000
_cell.length_c   1.000
_cell.angle_alpha   90.00
_cell.angle_beta   90.00
_cell.angle_gamma   90.00
#
_symmetry.space_group_name_H-M   'P 1'
#
loop_
_entity.id
_entity.type
_entity.pdbx_description
1 polymer ?
#
loop_
_entity_poly.entity_id
_entity_poly.type
_entity_poly.pdbx_seq_one_letter_code
_entity_poly.pdbx_strand_id
1 'polypeptide(L)'
;MAVSFEVVARDPATRARAGVLHTPHGSIETPAFVGVATLATLKGLPLELLAETPLSVLIANTYHLYLRPGEELVARAGGLHAFMGWEGPLMTDSGGFQVFSLGAAFGKTLTKVAREDIESVEQSRNPAVWDPDVLTQHGKLAVIDEEGVTFTSHLDGSLHRFTPERSIEIQHQLGADILFAFDECTAATADWAYQKEAMERTHRWAERSLKAHRRNVEANQKQGLFPVVQGGRFEDLRRESARTLAAMDVPGFGIGGSYVKEDLEKAVDWVVEELPEEKPRHLLGIGEPEDLLSGIDKGVDLFDCVQPTRLGRT
;
A
#
# COMPACT_ATOMS: atom_id res chain seq x y z
N MET A 1 -19.35 8.91 -6.32
CA MET A 1 -18.16 8.51 -5.54
C MET A 1 -17.14 9.64 -5.64
N ALA A 2 -16.31 9.85 -4.63
CA ALA A 2 -15.29 10.91 -4.64
C ALA A 2 -14.24 10.70 -5.76
N VAL A 3 -14.02 9.45 -6.14
CA VAL A 3 -13.05 9.01 -7.12
C VAL A 3 -13.77 8.23 -8.22
N SER A 4 -13.36 8.42 -9.48
CA SER A 4 -13.88 7.70 -10.65
C SER A 4 -12.81 7.53 -11.71
N PHE A 5 -12.94 6.51 -12.53
CA PHE A 5 -11.94 6.17 -13.55
C PHE A 5 -12.62 5.95 -14.90
N GLU A 6 -11.97 6.42 -15.96
CA GLU A 6 -12.36 6.14 -17.34
C GLU A 6 -11.18 5.63 -18.15
N VAL A 7 -11.44 4.63 -19.01
CA VAL A 7 -10.44 4.12 -19.95
C VAL A 7 -10.63 4.83 -21.29
N VAL A 8 -9.62 5.61 -21.69
CA VAL A 8 -9.61 6.44 -22.90
C VAL A 8 -9.16 5.66 -24.12
N ALA A 9 -8.13 4.80 -23.98
CA ALA A 9 -7.60 4.00 -25.07
C ALA A 9 -7.09 2.64 -24.58
N ARG A 10 -7.01 1.69 -25.50
CA ARG A 10 -6.52 0.34 -25.27
C ARG A 10 -5.52 -0.01 -26.35
N ASP A 11 -4.46 -0.69 -25.94
CA ASP A 11 -3.57 -1.34 -26.90
C ASP A 11 -4.24 -2.61 -27.46
N PRO A 12 -4.19 -2.87 -28.78
CA PRO A 12 -4.86 -4.03 -29.37
C PRO A 12 -4.08 -5.35 -29.21
N ALA A 13 -2.81 -5.31 -28.82
CA ALA A 13 -1.95 -6.49 -28.70
C ALA A 13 -1.78 -6.97 -27.25
N THR A 14 -1.96 -6.07 -26.29
CA THR A 14 -1.64 -6.25 -24.87
C THR A 14 -2.85 -5.87 -24.01
N ARG A 15 -2.72 -5.89 -22.67
CA ARG A 15 -3.77 -5.37 -21.77
C ARG A 15 -3.53 -3.91 -21.36
N ALA A 16 -2.51 -3.27 -21.95
CA ALA A 16 -2.19 -1.88 -21.70
C ALA A 16 -3.37 -0.97 -22.05
N ARG A 17 -3.54 0.04 -21.20
CA ARG A 17 -4.65 0.98 -21.28
C ARG A 17 -4.17 2.35 -20.88
N ALA A 18 -4.73 3.36 -21.54
CA ALA A 18 -4.62 4.74 -21.11
C ALA A 18 -5.96 5.16 -20.53
N GLY A 19 -5.94 5.80 -19.38
CA GLY A 19 -7.15 6.22 -18.67
C GLY A 19 -6.97 7.49 -17.86
N VAL A 20 -8.06 8.00 -17.32
CA VAL A 20 -8.07 9.19 -16.47
C VAL A 20 -8.73 8.84 -15.14
N LEU A 21 -7.98 9.00 -14.04
CA LEU A 21 -8.47 8.83 -12.68
C LEU A 21 -8.79 10.21 -12.10
N HIS A 22 -10.08 10.49 -11.95
CA HIS A 22 -10.56 11.75 -11.38
C HIS A 22 -10.60 11.66 -9.86
N THR A 23 -10.00 12.66 -9.21
CA THR A 23 -9.99 12.84 -7.76
C THR A 23 -10.45 14.26 -7.39
N PRO A 24 -10.81 14.54 -6.13
CA PRO A 24 -11.22 15.88 -5.71
C PRO A 24 -10.15 16.97 -5.93
N HIS A 25 -8.86 16.62 -5.91
CA HIS A 25 -7.75 17.57 -6.12
C HIS A 25 -7.11 17.48 -7.51
N GLY A 26 -7.82 16.92 -8.50
CA GLY A 26 -7.37 16.89 -9.89
C GLY A 26 -7.50 15.52 -10.54
N SER A 27 -7.13 15.44 -11.81
CA SER A 27 -7.15 14.18 -12.57
C SER A 27 -5.73 13.65 -12.77
N ILE A 28 -5.61 12.33 -12.77
CA ILE A 28 -4.35 11.61 -13.01
C ILE A 28 -4.48 10.90 -14.35
N GLU A 29 -3.62 11.25 -15.31
CA GLU A 29 -3.47 10.46 -16.53
C GLU A 29 -2.72 9.17 -16.22
N THR A 30 -3.25 8.04 -16.68
CA THR A 30 -2.69 6.69 -16.44
C THR A 30 -2.24 6.07 -17.76
N PRO A 31 -1.14 5.28 -17.78
CA PRO A 31 -0.37 4.84 -16.63
C PRO A 31 0.47 5.95 -15.95
N ALA A 32 0.49 5.99 -14.61
CA ALA A 32 1.20 7.03 -13.86
C ALA A 32 2.18 6.46 -12.82
N PHE A 33 3.31 7.14 -12.65
CA PHE A 33 4.22 6.90 -11.53
C PHE A 33 3.93 7.89 -10.39
N VAL A 34 3.72 7.35 -9.19
CA VAL A 34 3.32 8.06 -7.99
C VAL A 34 4.55 8.35 -7.13
N GLY A 35 4.82 9.63 -6.87
CA GLY A 35 5.96 10.05 -6.05
C GLY A 35 5.74 9.73 -4.57
N VAL A 36 6.74 9.12 -3.90
CA VAL A 36 6.61 8.73 -2.49
C VAL A 36 7.08 9.84 -1.54
N ALA A 37 6.13 10.52 -0.90
CA ALA A 37 6.35 11.62 0.03
C ALA A 37 6.39 11.14 1.50
N THR A 38 7.46 10.43 1.88
CA THR A 38 7.65 9.98 3.27
C THR A 38 7.75 11.16 4.23
N LEU A 39 6.90 11.21 5.26
CA LEU A 39 6.76 12.35 6.19
C LEU A 39 6.28 13.64 5.49
N ALA A 40 5.33 13.52 4.55
CA ALA A 40 4.75 14.68 3.85
C ALA A 40 5.81 15.48 3.07
N THR A 41 6.86 14.83 2.57
CA THR A 41 7.89 15.48 1.75
C THR A 41 8.51 14.48 0.76
N LEU A 42 8.72 14.91 -0.48
CA LEU A 42 9.51 14.15 -1.45
C LEU A 42 10.99 14.35 -1.14
N LYS A 43 11.63 13.35 -0.54
CA LYS A 43 13.01 13.47 -0.05
C LYS A 43 13.99 13.81 -1.18
N GLY A 44 14.62 14.98 -1.08
CA GLY A 44 15.63 15.46 -2.03
C GLY A 44 15.07 16.38 -3.12
N LEU A 45 13.76 16.64 -3.12
CA LEU A 45 13.12 17.57 -4.05
C LEU A 45 12.29 18.60 -3.26
N PRO A 46 12.72 19.87 -3.22
CA PRO A 46 11.90 20.96 -2.71
C PRO A 46 10.57 21.06 -3.47
N LEU A 47 9.51 21.50 -2.79
CA LEU A 47 8.18 21.62 -3.38
C LEU A 47 8.17 22.53 -4.61
N GLU A 48 8.98 23.60 -4.59
CA GLU A 48 9.09 24.56 -5.69
C GLU A 48 9.58 23.92 -6.99
N LEU A 49 10.39 22.86 -6.87
CA LEU A 49 10.91 22.10 -8.01
C LEU A 49 9.99 20.93 -8.41
N LEU A 50 9.01 20.59 -7.58
CA LEU A 50 8.07 19.50 -7.90
C LEU A 50 7.24 19.84 -9.14
N ALA A 51 6.87 21.12 -9.31
CA ALA A 51 6.16 21.62 -10.49
C ALA A 51 6.97 21.49 -11.80
N GLU A 52 8.30 21.34 -11.72
CA GLU A 52 9.17 21.09 -12.88
C GLU A 52 9.26 19.60 -13.24
N THR A 53 8.65 18.72 -12.44
CA THR A 53 8.62 17.28 -12.69
C THR A 53 7.33 16.85 -13.38
N PRO A 54 7.32 15.71 -14.08
CA PRO A 54 6.09 15.14 -14.63
C PRO A 54 5.19 14.47 -13.58
N LEU A 55 5.49 14.60 -12.28
CA LEU A 55 4.68 13.97 -11.23
C LEU A 55 3.36 14.70 -11.09
N SER A 56 2.27 13.99 -11.36
CA SER A 56 0.89 14.49 -11.20
C SER A 56 0.22 13.99 -9.92
N VAL A 57 0.85 13.06 -9.19
CA VAL A 57 0.28 12.44 -7.99
C VAL A 57 1.38 11.99 -7.03
N LEU A 58 1.08 12.10 -5.73
CA LEU A 58 1.96 11.65 -4.66
C LEU A 58 1.27 10.61 -3.77
N ILE A 59 2.06 9.83 -3.05
CA ILE A 59 1.61 8.97 -1.95
C ILE A 59 2.39 9.28 -0.68
N ALA A 60 1.69 9.47 0.43
CA ALA A 60 2.28 9.69 1.74
C ALA A 60 2.14 8.43 2.64
N ASN A 61 3.15 8.19 3.48
CA ASN A 61 3.16 7.02 4.35
C ASN A 61 2.49 7.30 5.70
N THR A 62 1.34 6.67 5.94
CA THR A 62 0.54 6.81 7.16
C THR A 62 1.31 6.44 8.42
N TYR A 63 2.06 5.33 8.38
CA TYR A 63 2.87 4.88 9.53
C TYR A 63 3.83 5.97 10.03
N HIS A 64 4.54 6.62 9.11
CA HIS A 64 5.52 7.64 9.47
C HIS A 64 4.84 8.89 10.00
N LEU A 65 3.77 9.34 9.33
CA LEU A 65 2.99 10.53 9.73
C LEU A 65 2.31 10.36 11.08
N TYR A 66 1.79 9.16 11.36
CA TYR A 66 1.21 8.80 12.66
C TYR A 66 2.23 8.94 13.79
N LEU A 67 3.43 8.38 13.62
CA LEU A 67 4.47 8.48 14.65
C LEU A 67 5.03 9.90 14.77
N ARG A 68 5.16 10.61 13.65
CA ARG A 68 5.60 12.02 13.61
C ARG A 68 5.20 12.67 12.29
N PRO A 69 4.53 13.84 12.30
CA PRO A 69 4.25 14.70 13.45
C PRO A 69 3.01 14.30 14.27
N GLY A 70 2.27 13.27 13.84
CA GLY A 70 0.94 12.92 14.34
C GLY A 70 -0.15 13.48 13.44
N GLU A 71 -1.15 12.67 13.16
CA GLU A 71 -2.29 12.98 12.30
C GLU A 71 -3.13 14.15 12.79
N GLU A 72 -3.27 14.33 14.11
CA GLU A 72 -4.01 15.46 14.67
C GLU A 72 -3.36 16.80 14.32
N LEU A 73 -2.02 16.85 14.29
CA LEU A 73 -1.29 18.05 13.93
C LEU A 73 -1.49 18.35 12.45
N VAL A 74 -1.40 17.32 11.59
CA VAL A 74 -1.63 17.45 10.14
C VAL A 74 -3.07 17.90 9.88
N ALA A 75 -4.06 17.30 10.56
CA ALA A 75 -5.46 17.69 10.44
C ALA A 75 -5.69 19.16 10.84
N ARG A 76 -5.10 19.61 11.97
CA ARG A 76 -5.16 21.02 12.40
C ARG A 76 -4.49 21.98 11.42
N ALA A 77 -3.50 21.51 10.67
CA ALA A 77 -2.86 22.28 9.60
C ALA A 77 -3.67 22.35 8.30
N GLY A 78 -4.86 21.72 8.25
CA GLY A 78 -5.73 21.69 7.07
C GLY A 78 -5.63 20.41 6.25
N GLY A 79 -5.08 19.33 6.81
CA GLY A 79 -4.85 18.07 6.10
C GLY A 79 -3.52 18.05 5.36
N LEU A 80 -3.21 16.94 4.69
CA LEU A 80 -1.91 16.73 4.05
C LEU A 80 -1.65 17.70 2.91
N HIS A 81 -2.64 18.04 2.09
CA HIS A 81 -2.49 19.00 0.99
C HIS A 81 -1.94 20.34 1.51
N ALA A 82 -2.60 20.92 2.53
CA ALA A 82 -2.15 22.17 3.15
C ALA A 82 -0.82 22.02 3.89
N PHE A 83 -0.62 20.90 4.60
CA PHE A 83 0.61 20.63 5.35
C PHE A 83 1.84 20.47 4.43
N MET A 84 1.64 19.92 3.24
CA MET A 84 2.67 19.70 2.21
C MET A 84 2.85 20.91 1.29
N GLY A 85 1.85 21.78 1.18
CA GLY A 85 1.73 22.76 0.09
C GLY A 85 1.43 22.12 -1.27
N TRP A 86 0.89 20.90 -1.30
CA TRP A 86 0.58 20.16 -2.53
C TRP A 86 -0.91 20.28 -2.85
N GLU A 87 -1.23 20.84 -4.02
CA GLU A 87 -2.62 21.07 -4.47
C GLU A 87 -3.15 19.96 -5.40
N GLY A 88 -2.30 19.01 -5.79
CA GLY A 88 -2.67 17.92 -6.70
C GLY A 88 -3.23 16.67 -6.00
N PRO A 89 -3.56 15.63 -6.78
CA PRO A 89 -3.97 14.34 -6.27
C PRO A 89 -2.98 13.74 -5.27
N LEU A 90 -3.49 13.17 -4.19
CA LEU A 90 -2.70 12.57 -3.12
C LEU A 90 -3.29 11.24 -2.65
N MET A 91 -2.42 10.29 -2.35
CA MET A 91 -2.78 9.00 -1.77
C MET A 91 -2.16 8.82 -0.39
N THR A 92 -2.73 7.96 0.45
CA THR A 92 -2.08 7.45 1.67
C THR A 92 -2.11 5.94 1.70
N ASP A 93 -0.98 5.33 2.05
CA ASP A 93 -0.96 3.90 2.36
C ASP A 93 -1.65 3.60 3.70
N SER A 94 -1.89 2.32 3.99
CA SER A 94 -2.55 1.91 5.23
C SER A 94 -1.63 1.95 6.46
N GLY A 95 -0.30 2.02 6.24
CA GLY A 95 0.74 1.85 7.24
C GLY A 95 1.05 0.40 7.61
N GLY A 96 0.28 -0.59 7.13
CA GLY A 96 0.48 -2.01 7.48
C GLY A 96 1.87 -2.52 7.09
N PHE A 97 2.29 -2.31 5.84
CA PHE A 97 3.58 -2.78 5.32
C PHE A 97 4.78 -2.36 6.18
N GLN A 98 4.81 -1.12 6.67
CA GLN A 98 5.89 -0.60 7.51
C GLN A 98 5.91 -1.26 8.89
N VAL A 99 4.73 -1.53 9.45
CA VAL A 99 4.62 -2.25 10.73
C VAL A 99 5.21 -3.67 10.59
N PHE A 100 4.89 -4.39 9.52
CA PHE A 100 5.41 -5.74 9.27
C PHE A 100 6.91 -5.75 8.95
N SER A 101 7.34 -4.87 8.03
CA SER A 101 8.73 -4.85 7.55
C SER A 101 9.70 -4.37 8.63
N LEU A 102 9.36 -3.36 9.44
CA LEU A 102 10.23 -2.88 10.52
C LEU A 102 10.25 -3.82 11.73
N GLY A 103 9.16 -4.55 11.99
CA GLY A 103 9.14 -5.62 13.01
C GLY A 103 10.05 -6.80 12.64
N ALA A 104 10.11 -7.17 11.36
CA ALA A 104 10.96 -8.27 10.87
C ALA A 104 12.40 -7.85 10.47
N ALA A 105 12.63 -6.56 10.17
CA ALA A 105 13.92 -6.05 9.67
C ALA A 105 15.06 -6.02 10.70
N PHE A 106 14.83 -6.41 11.96
CA PHE A 106 15.93 -6.62 12.93
C PHE A 106 16.42 -8.09 12.97
N GLY A 107 16.19 -8.84 11.89
CA GLY A 107 16.82 -10.14 11.62
C GLY A 107 16.92 -10.54 10.14
N LYS A 108 16.08 -10.00 9.24
CA LYS A 108 16.16 -10.22 7.77
C LYS A 108 15.67 -8.98 7.02
N THR A 109 16.41 -8.49 6.04
CA THR A 109 15.99 -7.36 5.19
C THR A 109 14.83 -7.79 4.28
N LEU A 110 13.60 -7.42 4.63
CA LEU A 110 12.44 -7.57 3.74
C LEU A 110 12.39 -6.37 2.80
N THR A 111 12.80 -6.56 1.54
CA THR A 111 12.45 -5.67 0.43
C THR A 111 11.33 -6.31 -0.39
N LYS A 112 10.41 -5.49 -0.94
CA LYS A 112 9.28 -5.98 -1.76
C LYS A 112 9.72 -6.78 -3.00
N VAL A 113 10.95 -6.59 -3.44
CA VAL A 113 11.66 -7.46 -4.39
C VAL A 113 12.92 -7.96 -3.69
N ALA A 114 13.05 -9.27 -3.52
CA ALA A 114 14.26 -9.90 -2.97
C ALA A 114 15.22 -10.27 -4.11
N ARG A 115 16.54 -10.10 -3.91
CA ARG A 115 17.57 -10.69 -4.78
C ARG A 115 17.86 -12.13 -4.32
N GLU A 116 18.16 -13.02 -5.26
CA GLU A 116 18.19 -14.50 -5.10
C GLU A 116 19.14 -15.06 -4.03
N ASP A 117 20.05 -14.25 -3.46
CA ASP A 117 21.04 -14.73 -2.51
C ASP A 117 20.57 -14.60 -1.04
N ILE A 118 19.69 -15.51 -0.60
CA ILE A 118 19.53 -15.80 0.84
C ILE A 118 19.74 -17.30 1.04
N GLU A 119 20.99 -17.66 1.31
CA GLU A 119 21.36 -18.99 1.80
C GLU A 119 20.64 -19.29 3.13
N SER A 120 20.30 -20.57 3.27
CA SER A 120 19.59 -21.19 4.39
C SER A 120 20.03 -20.69 5.77
N VAL A 121 19.13 -20.00 6.48
CA VAL A 121 19.26 -19.75 7.92
C VAL A 121 18.14 -20.49 8.64
N GLU A 122 18.55 -21.31 9.60
CA GLU A 122 17.75 -22.21 10.43
C GLU A 122 16.38 -21.64 10.84
N GLN A 123 15.39 -22.54 10.81
CA GLN A 123 14.04 -22.34 11.31
C GLN A 123 14.07 -22.03 12.82
N SER A 124 14.30 -20.77 13.18
CA SER A 124 13.90 -20.28 14.50
C SER A 124 12.38 -20.15 14.50
N ARG A 125 11.79 -20.64 15.59
CA ARG A 125 10.35 -20.83 15.81
C ARG A 125 9.52 -19.64 15.32
N ASN A 126 8.38 -19.97 14.72
CA ASN A 126 7.30 -19.05 14.34
C ASN A 126 7.23 -17.83 15.29
N PRO A 127 7.54 -16.60 14.83
CA PRO A 127 7.37 -15.41 15.66
C PRO A 127 5.89 -15.09 15.97
N ALA A 128 4.95 -15.89 15.46
CA ALA A 128 3.50 -15.70 15.55
C ALA A 128 2.83 -16.42 16.76
N VAL A 129 3.58 -17.06 17.66
CA VAL A 129 2.98 -17.70 18.86
C VAL A 129 3.08 -16.75 20.04
N TRP A 130 1.94 -16.35 20.58
CA TRP A 130 1.85 -15.57 21.82
C TRP A 130 2.55 -16.31 22.97
N ASP A 131 3.62 -15.71 23.50
CA ASP A 131 4.39 -16.22 24.62
C ASP A 131 4.52 -15.09 25.68
N PRO A 132 3.98 -15.28 26.90
CA PRO A 132 4.00 -14.26 27.94
C PRO A 132 5.42 -13.92 28.44
N ASP A 133 6.42 -14.78 28.23
CA ASP A 133 7.81 -14.51 28.64
C ASP A 133 8.53 -13.58 27.66
N VAL A 134 8.04 -13.45 26.42
CA VAL A 134 8.62 -12.59 25.36
C VAL A 134 8.37 -11.09 25.60
N LEU A 135 7.38 -10.74 26.43
CA LEU A 135 7.10 -9.35 26.85
C LEU A 135 8.26 -8.70 27.62
N THR A 136 9.17 -9.50 28.19
CA THR A 136 10.27 -9.02 29.03
C THR A 136 11.56 -8.74 28.26
N GLN A 137 11.62 -9.06 26.96
CA GLN A 137 12.80 -8.83 26.13
C GLN A 137 12.69 -7.50 25.39
N HIS A 138 13.57 -6.55 25.72
CA HIS A 138 13.72 -5.31 24.98
C HIS A 138 14.22 -5.60 23.55
N GLY A 139 13.30 -5.71 22.60
CA GLY A 139 13.54 -5.92 21.17
C GLY A 139 12.25 -5.66 20.39
N LYS A 140 12.34 -4.94 19.27
CA LYS A 140 11.20 -4.38 18.52
C LYS A 140 10.33 -5.51 17.93
N LEU A 141 9.11 -5.66 18.43
CA LEU A 141 8.16 -6.70 18.03
C LEU A 141 6.95 -6.08 17.33
N ALA A 142 6.47 -6.74 16.27
CA ALA A 142 5.13 -6.56 15.73
C ALA A 142 4.35 -7.87 15.96
N VAL A 143 3.21 -7.80 16.66
CA VAL A 143 2.35 -8.94 16.96
C VAL A 143 1.04 -8.75 16.22
N ILE A 144 0.67 -9.75 15.42
CA ILE A 144 -0.51 -9.75 14.57
C ILE A 144 -1.58 -10.64 15.20
N ASP A 145 -2.81 -10.15 15.25
CA ASP A 145 -4.00 -10.92 15.62
C ASP A 145 -5.15 -10.55 14.67
N GLU A 146 -6.34 -11.13 14.86
CA GLU A 146 -7.51 -10.83 14.01
C GLU A 146 -7.97 -9.36 14.11
N GLU A 147 -7.72 -8.72 15.25
CA GLU A 147 -8.18 -7.37 15.54
C GLU A 147 -7.25 -6.30 14.93
N GLY A 148 -5.97 -6.62 14.72
CA GLY A 148 -4.99 -5.74 14.11
C GLY A 148 -3.54 -6.11 14.43
N VAL A 149 -2.68 -5.10 14.52
CA VAL A 149 -1.25 -5.26 14.76
C VAL A 149 -0.81 -4.35 15.89
N THR A 150 -0.17 -4.93 16.91
CA THR A 150 0.50 -4.20 17.98
C THR A 150 1.99 -4.11 17.68
N PHE A 151 2.60 -2.93 17.78
CA PHE A 151 4.01 -2.74 17.45
C PHE A 151 4.70 -1.71 18.34
N THR A 152 6.02 -1.82 18.43
CA THR A 152 6.86 -0.84 19.12
C THR A 152 7.36 0.23 18.15
N SER A 153 7.19 1.50 18.51
CA SER A 153 7.73 2.65 17.79
C SER A 153 9.25 2.56 17.69
N HIS A 154 9.78 2.73 16.48
CA HIS A 154 11.22 2.76 16.25
C HIS A 154 11.87 4.10 16.66
N LEU A 155 11.07 5.12 16.98
CA LEU A 155 11.55 6.46 17.36
C LEU A 155 11.86 6.54 18.86
N ASP A 156 11.00 5.99 19.71
CA ASP A 156 11.05 6.20 21.16
C ASP A 156 10.73 4.93 21.99
N GLY A 157 10.40 3.81 21.35
CA GLY A 157 10.11 2.55 22.02
C GLY A 157 8.69 2.45 22.62
N SER A 158 7.81 3.42 22.37
CA SER A 158 6.42 3.36 22.84
C SER A 158 5.61 2.29 22.10
N LEU A 159 4.59 1.74 22.77
CA LEU A 159 3.73 0.67 22.22
C LEU A 159 2.50 1.28 21.53
N HIS A 160 2.23 0.85 20.31
CA HIS A 160 1.09 1.30 19.51
C HIS A 160 0.30 0.13 18.95
N ARG A 161 -0.94 0.39 18.53
CA ARG A 161 -1.79 -0.61 17.89
C ARG A 161 -2.53 -0.01 16.69
N PHE A 162 -2.38 -0.66 15.54
CA PHE A 162 -3.13 -0.37 14.33
C PHE A 162 -4.20 -1.44 14.12
N THR A 163 -5.44 -0.99 13.89
CA THR A 163 -6.55 -1.82 13.44
C THR A 163 -7.04 -1.27 12.10
N PRO A 164 -7.84 -2.03 11.32
CA PRO A 164 -8.50 -1.52 10.12
C PRO A 164 -9.24 -0.19 10.36
N GLU A 165 -9.96 -0.06 11.47
CA GLU A 165 -10.69 1.16 11.81
C GLU A 165 -9.74 2.31 12.14
N ARG A 166 -8.70 2.05 12.93
CA ARG A 166 -7.73 3.08 13.32
C ARG A 166 -6.93 3.60 12.12
N SER A 167 -6.53 2.71 11.21
CA SER A 167 -5.86 3.10 9.96
C SER A 167 -6.74 4.02 9.13
N ILE A 168 -8.03 3.70 8.98
CA ILE A 168 -8.98 4.53 8.23
C ILE A 168 -9.24 5.87 8.92
N GLU A 169 -9.37 5.89 10.25
CA GLU A 169 -9.53 7.13 11.01
C GLU A 169 -8.33 8.08 10.81
N ILE A 170 -7.10 7.55 10.88
CA ILE A 170 -5.89 8.33 10.63
C ILE A 170 -5.91 8.88 9.20
N GLN A 171 -6.20 8.02 8.21
CA GLN A 171 -6.25 8.41 6.80
C GLN A 171 -7.35 9.46 6.50
N HIS A 172 -8.48 9.45 7.21
CA HIS A 172 -9.49 10.52 7.13
C HIS A 172 -8.95 11.85 7.65
N GLN A 173 -8.22 11.84 8.76
CA GLN A 173 -7.61 13.05 9.33
C GLN A 173 -6.49 13.61 8.45
N LEU A 174 -5.73 12.72 7.79
CA LEU A 174 -4.72 13.10 6.82
C LEU A 174 -5.33 13.70 5.55
N GLY A 175 -6.52 13.27 5.13
CA GLY A 175 -7.31 13.95 4.09
C GLY A 175 -6.84 13.73 2.65
N ALA A 176 -6.07 12.68 2.36
CA ALA A 176 -5.68 12.32 0.99
C ALA A 176 -6.88 11.85 0.14
N ASP A 177 -6.82 12.03 -1.18
CA ASP A 177 -7.91 11.67 -2.10
C ASP A 177 -8.18 10.16 -2.18
N ILE A 178 -7.11 9.35 -2.07
CA ILE A 178 -7.19 7.89 -2.15
C ILE A 178 -6.54 7.28 -0.92
N LEU A 179 -7.23 6.32 -0.32
CA LEU A 179 -6.84 5.58 0.87
C LEU A 179 -6.62 4.13 0.48
N PHE A 180 -5.58 3.49 1.02
CA PHE A 180 -5.45 2.04 0.94
C PHE A 180 -6.02 1.38 2.20
N ALA A 181 -6.81 0.32 2.01
CA ALA A 181 -7.34 -0.46 3.13
C ALA A 181 -6.22 -1.12 3.92
N PHE A 182 -6.46 -1.36 5.21
CA PHE A 182 -5.50 -2.06 6.04
C PHE A 182 -5.43 -3.53 5.62
N ASP A 183 -4.21 -4.02 5.40
CA ASP A 183 -3.93 -5.34 4.85
C ASP A 183 -2.75 -5.98 5.58
N GLU A 184 -2.56 -7.28 5.38
CA GLU A 184 -1.36 -7.98 5.83
C GLU A 184 -0.48 -8.35 4.65
N CYS A 185 0.71 -7.76 4.59
CA CYS A 185 1.72 -8.12 3.61
C CYS A 185 2.63 -9.22 4.17
N THR A 186 2.59 -10.39 3.56
CA THR A 186 3.43 -11.53 3.95
C THR A 186 4.81 -11.48 3.29
N ALA A 187 5.78 -12.15 3.90
CA ALA A 187 7.07 -12.41 3.26
C ALA A 187 6.90 -13.27 1.99
N ALA A 188 7.72 -13.03 0.96
CA ALA A 188 7.66 -13.78 -0.31
C ALA A 188 7.91 -15.29 -0.11
N THR A 189 8.62 -15.66 0.95
CA THR A 189 9.00 -17.04 1.28
C THR A 189 8.01 -17.74 2.21
N ALA A 190 6.95 -17.07 2.67
CA ALA A 190 5.95 -17.68 3.54
C ALA A 190 5.28 -18.88 2.85
N ASP A 191 4.94 -19.91 3.63
CA ASP A 191 4.26 -21.09 3.10
C ASP A 191 2.81 -20.78 2.67
N TRP A 192 2.23 -21.71 1.93
CA TRP A 192 0.87 -21.56 1.41
C TRP A 192 -0.18 -21.40 2.52
N ALA A 193 -0.03 -22.12 3.64
CA ALA A 193 -1.02 -22.10 4.71
C ALA A 193 -1.07 -20.72 5.39
N TYR A 194 0.10 -20.14 5.68
CA TYR A 194 0.19 -18.79 6.24
C TYR A 194 -0.26 -17.73 5.23
N GLN A 195 0.12 -17.85 3.95
CA GLN A 195 -0.35 -16.90 2.92
C GLN A 195 -1.87 -16.93 2.76
N LYS A 196 -2.49 -18.11 2.85
CA LYS A 196 -3.96 -18.24 2.83
C LYS A 196 -4.60 -17.58 4.05
N GLU A 197 -4.09 -17.83 5.25
CA GLU A 197 -4.61 -17.21 6.48
C GLU A 197 -4.49 -15.68 6.43
N ALA A 198 -3.34 -15.15 6.04
CA ALA A 198 -3.09 -13.71 5.93
C ALA A 198 -3.94 -13.06 4.83
N MET A 199 -4.17 -13.76 3.72
CA MET A 199 -5.08 -13.33 2.66
C MET A 199 -6.52 -13.23 3.18
N GLU A 200 -7.03 -14.28 3.85
CA GLU A 200 -8.38 -14.27 4.41
C GLU A 200 -8.55 -13.18 5.47
N ARG A 201 -7.52 -12.95 6.31
CA ARG A 201 -7.49 -11.84 7.26
C ARG A 201 -7.50 -10.49 6.55
N THR A 202 -6.76 -10.34 5.45
CA THR A 202 -6.79 -9.15 4.59
C THR A 202 -8.20 -8.90 4.02
N HIS A 203 -8.96 -9.94 3.64
CA HIS A 203 -10.35 -9.75 3.17
C HIS A 203 -11.26 -9.23 4.29
N ARG A 204 -11.16 -9.81 5.49
CA ARG A 204 -11.92 -9.35 6.67
C ARG A 204 -11.55 -7.92 7.06
N TRP A 205 -10.26 -7.59 7.00
CA TRP A 205 -9.78 -6.23 7.25
C TRP A 205 -10.22 -5.23 6.18
N ALA A 206 -10.23 -5.61 4.90
CA ALA A 206 -10.76 -4.78 3.83
C ALA A 206 -12.25 -4.46 4.03
N GLU A 207 -13.06 -5.45 4.44
CA GLU A 207 -14.48 -5.21 4.78
C GLU A 207 -14.63 -4.24 5.97
N ARG A 208 -13.84 -4.45 7.03
CA ARG A 208 -13.82 -3.56 8.20
C ARG A 208 -13.39 -2.14 7.83
N SER A 209 -12.35 -1.98 7.04
CA SER A 209 -11.88 -0.69 6.53
C SER A 209 -12.95 0.01 5.68
N LEU A 210 -13.61 -0.72 4.77
CA LEU A 210 -14.68 -0.17 3.94
C LEU A 210 -15.88 0.27 4.78
N LYS A 211 -16.25 -0.52 5.79
CA LYS A 211 -17.31 -0.17 6.74
C LYS A 211 -16.95 1.06 7.57
N ALA A 212 -15.71 1.17 8.04
CA ALA A 212 -15.22 2.34 8.76
C ALA A 212 -15.25 3.60 7.88
N HIS A 213 -14.81 3.48 6.63
CA HIS A 213 -14.82 4.59 5.68
C HIS A 213 -16.24 5.08 5.38
N ARG A 214 -17.17 4.16 5.08
CA ARG A 214 -18.58 4.49 4.76
C ARG A 214 -19.36 5.09 5.92
N ARG A 215 -18.95 4.84 7.17
CA ARG A 215 -19.57 5.45 8.37
C ARG A 215 -19.26 6.94 8.47
N ASN A 216 -18.13 7.39 7.92
CA ASN A 216 -17.79 8.80 7.84
C ASN A 216 -18.32 9.39 6.53
N VAL A 217 -19.53 9.93 6.57
CA VAL A 217 -20.24 10.46 5.39
C VAL A 217 -19.45 11.59 4.72
N GLU A 218 -18.79 12.45 5.50
CA GLU A 218 -18.00 13.56 4.96
C GLU A 218 -16.75 13.05 4.23
N ALA A 219 -15.98 12.16 4.84
CA ALA A 219 -14.80 11.57 4.21
C ALA A 219 -15.17 10.78 2.95
N ASN A 220 -16.29 10.04 2.96
CA ASN A 220 -16.76 9.25 1.82
C ASN A 220 -17.17 10.10 0.59
N GLN A 221 -17.40 11.40 0.77
CA GLN A 221 -17.62 12.35 -0.34
C GLN A 221 -16.33 12.92 -0.93
N LYS A 222 -15.21 12.83 -0.18
CA LYS A 222 -13.93 13.47 -0.51
C LYS A 222 -12.78 12.49 -0.72
N GLN A 223 -12.94 11.22 -0.36
CA GLN A 223 -11.87 10.22 -0.39
C GLN A 223 -12.41 8.90 -0.95
N GLY A 224 -11.59 8.17 -1.71
CA GLY A 224 -11.88 6.82 -2.20
C GLY A 224 -11.03 5.77 -1.49
N LEU A 225 -11.58 4.58 -1.22
CA LEU A 225 -10.85 3.49 -0.57
C LEU A 225 -10.52 2.36 -1.56
N PHE A 226 -9.25 2.00 -1.67
CA PHE A 226 -8.75 0.90 -2.49
C PHE A 226 -8.35 -0.27 -1.57
N PRO A 227 -9.06 -1.41 -1.64
CA PRO A 227 -8.59 -2.63 -0.97
C PRO A 227 -7.40 -3.22 -1.72
N VAL A 228 -6.58 -4.00 -1.01
CA VAL A 228 -5.30 -4.52 -1.52
C VAL A 228 -5.38 -6.03 -1.73
N VAL A 229 -5.16 -6.46 -2.97
CA VAL A 229 -5.08 -7.88 -3.33
C VAL A 229 -3.78 -8.48 -2.79
N GLN A 230 -3.91 -9.55 -2.00
CA GLN A 230 -2.81 -10.36 -1.45
C GLN A 230 -2.88 -11.79 -2.02
N GLY A 231 -2.17 -12.75 -1.41
CA GLY A 231 -2.07 -14.15 -1.87
C GLY A 231 -0.66 -14.58 -2.30
N GLY A 232 0.34 -13.70 -2.10
CA GLY A 232 1.76 -13.93 -2.35
C GLY A 232 2.06 -14.52 -3.73
N ARG A 233 2.69 -15.70 -3.77
CA ARG A 233 3.18 -16.33 -5.02
C ARG A 233 2.25 -17.40 -5.61
N PHE A 234 1.11 -17.64 -4.98
CA PHE A 234 0.22 -18.75 -5.35
C PHE A 234 -0.96 -18.25 -6.20
N GLU A 235 -1.15 -18.86 -7.37
CA GLU A 235 -2.18 -18.46 -8.33
C GLU A 235 -3.60 -18.57 -7.77
N ASP A 236 -3.90 -19.70 -7.13
CA ASP A 236 -5.20 -19.97 -6.51
C ASP A 236 -5.59 -18.88 -5.51
N LEU A 237 -4.65 -18.52 -4.62
CA LEU A 237 -4.85 -17.47 -3.63
C LEU A 237 -4.98 -16.08 -4.27
N ARG A 238 -4.15 -15.75 -5.26
CA ARG A 238 -4.21 -14.45 -5.96
C ARG A 238 -5.54 -14.25 -6.66
N ARG A 239 -6.03 -15.27 -7.36
CA ARG A 239 -7.34 -15.22 -8.04
C ARG A 239 -8.49 -15.17 -7.05
N GLU A 240 -8.44 -15.97 -5.98
CA GLU A 240 -9.43 -15.92 -4.91
C GLU A 240 -9.50 -14.52 -4.31
N SER A 241 -8.36 -13.94 -3.96
CA SER A 241 -8.30 -12.59 -3.40
C SER A 241 -8.83 -11.52 -4.35
N ALA A 242 -8.46 -11.60 -5.63
CA ALA A 242 -8.92 -10.64 -6.63
C ALA A 242 -10.44 -10.71 -6.81
N ARG A 243 -11.02 -11.90 -6.93
CA ARG A 243 -12.48 -12.10 -7.06
C ARG A 243 -13.24 -11.62 -5.82
N THR A 244 -12.74 -11.95 -4.62
CA THR A 244 -13.38 -11.53 -3.36
C THR A 244 -13.40 -10.01 -3.23
N LEU A 245 -12.30 -9.33 -3.53
CA LEU A 245 -12.23 -7.87 -3.45
C LEU A 245 -12.97 -7.20 -4.61
N ALA A 246 -12.99 -7.78 -5.81
CA ALA A 246 -13.73 -7.28 -6.97
C ALA A 246 -15.25 -7.18 -6.70
N ALA A 247 -15.79 -8.04 -5.85
CA ALA A 247 -17.18 -8.00 -5.41
C ALA A 247 -17.51 -6.80 -4.50
N MET A 248 -16.50 -6.09 -3.98
CA MET A 248 -16.69 -4.88 -3.18
C MET A 248 -17.01 -3.68 -4.07
N ASP A 249 -17.99 -2.87 -3.63
CA ASP A 249 -18.31 -1.60 -4.27
C ASP A 249 -17.31 -0.51 -3.84
N VAL A 250 -16.14 -0.54 -4.48
CA VAL A 250 -14.98 0.34 -4.28
C VAL A 250 -14.53 0.99 -5.60
N PRO A 251 -13.90 2.18 -5.57
CA PRO A 251 -13.51 2.91 -6.77
C PRO A 251 -12.26 2.38 -7.48
N GLY A 252 -11.48 1.47 -6.88
CA GLY A 252 -10.24 0.93 -7.47
C GLY A 252 -9.56 -0.08 -6.55
N PHE A 253 -8.41 -0.61 -6.97
CA PHE A 253 -7.71 -1.68 -6.25
C PHE A 253 -6.20 -1.46 -6.16
N GLY A 254 -5.63 -1.83 -5.01
CA GLY A 254 -4.19 -2.05 -4.88
C GLY A 254 -3.83 -3.51 -5.18
N ILE A 255 -2.67 -3.73 -5.78
CA ILE A 255 -2.05 -5.05 -5.95
C ILE A 255 -0.82 -5.07 -5.05
N GLY A 256 -0.94 -5.77 -3.92
CA GLY A 256 0.07 -5.82 -2.86
C GLY A 256 0.85 -7.14 -2.83
N GLY A 257 1.74 -7.27 -1.87
CA GLY A 257 2.57 -8.46 -1.65
C GLY A 257 4.07 -8.19 -1.81
N SER A 258 4.87 -9.18 -1.43
CA SER A 258 6.30 -9.24 -1.68
C SER A 258 6.57 -10.28 -2.76
N TYR A 259 7.43 -9.97 -3.71
CA TYR A 259 7.70 -10.78 -4.89
C TYR A 259 9.18 -11.15 -4.97
N VAL A 260 9.46 -12.33 -5.50
CA VAL A 260 10.72 -12.55 -6.25
C VAL A 260 10.45 -12.11 -7.70
N LYS A 261 11.49 -11.68 -8.44
CA LYS A 261 11.32 -11.03 -9.75
C LYS A 261 10.57 -11.96 -10.73
N GLU A 262 10.77 -13.26 -10.61
CA GLU A 262 10.20 -14.31 -11.47
C GLU A 262 8.69 -14.49 -11.27
N ASP A 263 8.17 -14.15 -10.09
CA ASP A 263 6.77 -14.36 -9.71
C ASP A 263 5.90 -13.11 -9.95
N LEU A 264 6.51 -11.90 -9.99
CA LEU A 264 5.80 -10.63 -10.11
C LEU A 264 4.90 -10.62 -11.35
N GLU A 265 5.45 -10.98 -12.51
CA GLU A 265 4.74 -10.92 -13.77
C GLU A 265 3.48 -11.80 -13.78
N LYS A 266 3.61 -13.04 -13.30
CA LYS A 266 2.51 -14.00 -13.24
C LYS A 266 1.47 -13.57 -12.22
N ALA A 267 1.90 -13.08 -11.06
CA ALA A 267 0.99 -12.63 -10.02
C ALA A 267 0.14 -11.44 -10.48
N VAL A 268 0.74 -10.47 -11.19
CA VAL A 268 -0.01 -9.34 -11.78
C VAL A 268 -1.00 -9.85 -12.83
N ASP A 269 -0.58 -10.78 -13.68
CA ASP A 269 -1.43 -11.38 -14.70
C ASP A 269 -2.70 -12.01 -14.11
N TRP A 270 -2.54 -12.91 -13.14
CA TRP A 270 -3.65 -13.59 -12.47
C TRP A 270 -4.62 -12.62 -11.78
N VAL A 271 -4.12 -11.54 -11.20
CA VAL A 271 -4.96 -10.55 -10.52
C VAL A 271 -5.73 -9.70 -11.53
N VAL A 272 -5.06 -9.23 -12.58
CA VAL A 272 -5.68 -8.35 -13.59
C VAL A 272 -6.78 -9.06 -14.38
N GLU A 273 -6.66 -10.37 -14.62
CA GLU A 273 -7.72 -11.16 -15.27
C GLU A 273 -9.04 -11.19 -14.48
N GLU A 274 -8.97 -11.07 -13.15
CA GLU A 274 -10.13 -11.16 -12.26
C GLU A 274 -10.68 -9.79 -11.85
N LEU A 275 -9.84 -8.76 -11.85
CA LEU A 275 -10.25 -7.41 -11.49
C LEU A 275 -11.06 -6.73 -12.61
N PRO A 276 -12.13 -6.00 -12.27
CA PRO A 276 -12.96 -5.30 -13.25
C PRO A 276 -12.12 -4.33 -14.08
N GLU A 277 -12.48 -4.22 -15.36
CA GLU A 277 -11.72 -3.45 -16.33
C GLU A 277 -11.92 -1.94 -16.15
N GLU A 278 -13.10 -1.52 -15.72
CA GLU A 278 -13.52 -0.14 -15.52
C GLU A 278 -12.98 0.51 -14.24
N LYS A 279 -12.13 -0.21 -13.48
CA LYS A 279 -11.54 0.28 -12.23
C LYS A 279 -10.01 0.31 -12.33
N PRO A 280 -9.35 1.33 -11.75
CA PRO A 280 -7.90 1.46 -11.81
C PRO A 280 -7.22 0.43 -10.92
N ARG A 281 -6.05 -0.02 -11.34
CA ARG A 281 -5.18 -0.95 -10.60
C ARG A 281 -3.85 -0.30 -10.26
N HIS A 282 -3.53 -0.25 -8.98
CA HIS A 282 -2.28 0.28 -8.46
C HIS A 282 -1.35 -0.85 -8.02
N LEU A 283 -0.20 -1.00 -8.67
CA LEU A 283 0.81 -1.97 -8.28
C LEU A 283 1.77 -1.37 -7.24
N LEU A 284 1.64 -1.85 -5.99
CA LEU A 284 2.24 -1.19 -4.83
C LEU A 284 3.74 -1.50 -4.67
N GLY A 285 4.58 -0.47 -4.70
CA GLY A 285 6.01 -0.57 -4.36
C GLY A 285 6.93 -1.09 -5.46
N ILE A 286 6.55 -0.94 -6.72
CA ILE A 286 7.34 -1.32 -7.90
C ILE A 286 7.88 -0.05 -8.60
N GLY A 287 9.17 -0.04 -8.92
CA GLY A 287 9.84 1.16 -9.47
C GLY A 287 10.98 0.92 -10.44
N GLU A 288 11.36 -0.32 -10.70
CA GLU A 288 12.35 -0.63 -11.74
C GLU A 288 11.70 -0.40 -13.11
N PRO A 289 12.36 0.29 -14.07
CA PRO A 289 11.76 0.61 -15.36
C PRO A 289 11.21 -0.60 -16.13
N GLU A 290 11.90 -1.75 -16.07
CA GLU A 290 11.45 -3.00 -16.70
C GLU A 290 10.13 -3.49 -16.11
N ASP A 291 10.01 -3.46 -14.78
CA ASP A 291 8.82 -3.92 -14.06
C ASP A 291 7.63 -2.97 -14.29
N LEU A 292 7.90 -1.66 -14.43
CA LEU A 292 6.87 -0.68 -14.81
C LEU A 292 6.30 -0.99 -16.20
N LEU A 293 7.16 -1.20 -17.19
CA LEU A 293 6.72 -1.53 -18.56
C LEU A 293 5.98 -2.86 -18.62
N SER A 294 6.46 -3.88 -17.91
CA SER A 294 5.80 -5.19 -17.82
C SER A 294 4.45 -5.10 -17.12
N GLY A 295 4.31 -4.26 -16.08
CA GLY A 295 3.03 -3.99 -15.43
C GLY A 295 2.04 -3.26 -16.35
N ILE A 296 2.50 -2.27 -17.12
CA ILE A 296 1.68 -1.54 -18.09
C ILE A 296 1.15 -2.48 -19.16
N ASP A 297 2.01 -3.30 -19.74
CA ASP A 297 1.66 -4.35 -20.72
C ASP A 297 0.55 -5.27 -20.20
N LYS A 298 0.59 -5.56 -18.90
CA LYS A 298 -0.39 -6.40 -18.21
C LYS A 298 -1.64 -5.65 -17.75
N GLY A 299 -1.73 -4.33 -17.93
CA GLY A 299 -2.92 -3.53 -17.66
C GLY A 299 -2.98 -2.92 -16.25
N VAL A 300 -1.82 -2.63 -15.65
CA VAL A 300 -1.69 -1.82 -14.43
C VAL A 300 -1.67 -0.32 -14.78
N ASP A 301 -2.34 0.49 -13.96
CA ASP A 301 -2.57 1.92 -14.21
C ASP A 301 -1.67 2.84 -13.35
N LEU A 302 -1.26 2.39 -12.17
CA LEU A 302 -0.52 3.20 -11.20
C LEU A 302 0.60 2.40 -10.56
N PHE A 303 1.71 3.07 -10.27
CA PHE A 303 2.89 2.47 -9.62
C PHE A 303 3.49 3.45 -8.63
N ASP A 304 4.03 2.98 -7.51
CA ASP A 304 4.79 3.82 -6.58
C ASP A 304 6.10 3.15 -6.18
N CYS A 305 7.16 3.94 -6.03
CA CYS A 305 8.38 3.44 -5.41
C CYS A 305 9.25 4.57 -4.85
N VAL A 306 9.91 4.28 -3.73
CA VAL A 306 10.95 5.18 -3.17
C VAL A 306 12.26 5.14 -3.96
N GLN A 307 12.42 4.19 -4.87
CA GLN A 307 13.70 3.91 -5.52
C GLN A 307 14.32 5.11 -6.26
N PRO A 308 13.59 5.87 -7.10
CA PRO A 308 14.19 7.00 -7.81
C PRO A 308 14.80 8.04 -6.86
N THR A 309 14.05 8.44 -5.83
CA THR A 309 14.56 9.41 -4.84
C THR A 309 15.68 8.81 -3.99
N ARG A 310 15.64 7.50 -3.70
CA ARG A 310 16.69 6.82 -2.93
C ARG A 310 18.01 6.75 -3.71
N LEU A 311 17.96 6.35 -4.97
CA LEU A 311 19.13 6.27 -5.84
C LEU A 311 19.71 7.66 -6.13
N GLY A 312 18.88 8.69 -6.32
CA GLY A 312 19.38 10.06 -6.53
C GLY A 312 20.16 10.65 -5.35
N ARG A 313 20.05 10.06 -4.14
CA ARG A 313 20.79 10.49 -2.95
C ARG A 313 22.07 9.70 -2.69
N THR A 314 22.32 8.62 -3.44
CA THR A 314 23.47 7.71 -3.29
C THR A 314 24.41 7.85 -4.46
#